data_AF-A0AAW8AS72-F1
#
_entry.id   AF-A0AAW8AS72-F1
#
_cell.length_a   1.000
_cell.length_b   1.000
_cell.length_c   1.000
_cell.angle_alpha   90.00
_cell.angle_beta   90.00
_cell.angle_gamma   90.00
#
_symmetry.space_group_name_H-M   'P 1'
#
loop_
_entity.id
_entity.type
_entity.pdbx_description
1 polymer ?
#
loop_
_entity_poly.entity_id
_entity_poly.type
_entity_poly.pdbx_seq_one_letter_code
_entity_poly.pdbx_strand_id
1 'polypeptide(L)' 'MKVLYGALPRTSGYVTLDGHEVVTRSPQEGLANGIVYISEDRKRDGLVLGMSVKENMSLTALRYFSRAGGSLKHADE' A
#
# COMPACT_ATOMS: atom_id res chain seq x y z
N MET A 1 -14.55 2.83 -0.43
CA MET A 1 -13.18 2.95 0.15
C MET A 1 -12.09 2.75 -0.90
N LYS A 2 -12.11 1.68 -1.72
CA LYS A 2 -11.05 1.39 -2.71
C LYS A 2 -10.76 2.49 -3.74
N VAL A 3 -11.77 3.33 -4.06
CA VAL A 3 -11.60 4.52 -4.91
C VAL A 3 -10.75 5.61 -4.24
N LEU A 4 -10.89 5.83 -2.93
CA LEU A 4 -10.24 6.95 -2.23
C LEU A 4 -8.72 6.79 -2.21
N TYR A 5 -8.21 5.58 -1.92
CA TYR A 5 -6.78 5.31 -1.94
C TYR A 5 -6.25 4.95 -3.33
N GLY A 6 -7.08 4.97 -4.39
CA GLY A 6 -6.64 4.82 -5.77
C GLY A 6 -6.53 3.38 -6.30
N ALA A 7 -7.07 2.38 -5.62
CA ALA A 7 -7.13 1.01 -6.15
C ALA A 7 -8.25 0.79 -7.18
N LEU A 8 -9.24 1.68 -7.24
CA LEU A 8 -10.28 1.70 -8.26
C LEU A 8 -10.40 3.11 -8.85
N PRO A 9 -10.71 3.24 -10.16
CA PRO A 9 -10.85 4.54 -10.79
C PRO A 9 -12.09 5.29 -10.27
N ARG A 10 -11.96 6.61 -10.12
CA ARG A 10 -13.08 7.53 -9.89
C ARG A 10 -13.71 7.90 -11.23
N THR A 11 -15.02 7.74 -11.37
CA THR A 11 -15.75 8.05 -12.61
C THR A 11 -16.28 9.48 -12.66
N SER A 12 -16.60 10.08 -11.51
CA SER A 12 -17.08 11.46 -11.40
C SER A 12 -16.84 12.03 -10.00
N GLY A 13 -17.05 13.35 -9.83
CA GLY A 13 -16.85 14.06 -8.57
C GLY A 13 -15.38 14.36 -8.27
N TYR A 14 -15.13 14.85 -7.06
CA TYR A 14 -13.80 15.17 -6.54
C TYR A 14 -13.66 14.72 -5.09
N VAL A 15 -12.43 14.60 -4.62
CA VAL A 15 -12.08 14.24 -3.24
C VAL A 15 -11.20 15.34 -2.70
N THR A 16 -11.51 15.84 -1.50
CA THR A 16 -10.65 16.79 -0.79
C THR A 16 -10.05 16.14 0.43
N LEU A 17 -8.77 16.39 0.69
CA LEU A 17 -8.08 16.08 1.92
C LEU A 17 -7.55 17.39 2.51
N ASP A 18 -7.91 17.69 3.76
CA ASP A 18 -7.52 18.93 4.45
C ASP A 18 -7.79 20.20 3.62
N GLY A 19 -8.96 20.25 2.96
CA GLY A 19 -9.38 21.37 2.13
C GLY A 19 -8.74 21.45 0.73
N HIS A 20 -7.82 20.54 0.39
CA HIS A 20 -7.16 20.50 -0.91
C HIS A 20 -7.71 19.35 -1.76
N GLU A 21 -8.01 19.60 -3.03
CA GLU A 21 -8.40 18.52 -3.93
C GLU A 21 -7.24 17.56 -4.15
N VAL A 22 -7.51 16.25 -4.00
CA VAL A 22 -6.56 15.19 -4.25
C VAL A 22 -7.05 14.29 -5.37
N VAL A 23 -6.10 13.85 -6.20
CA VAL A 23 -6.32 12.88 -7.27
C VAL A 23 -5.49 11.65 -6.96
N THR A 24 -6.16 10.50 -6.86
CA THR A 24 -5.56 9.20 -6.55
C THR A 24 -5.93 8.20 -7.64
N ARG A 25 -4.98 7.93 -8.55
CA ARG A 25 -5.13 7.01 -9.69
C ARG A 25 -4.46 5.66 -9.44
N SER A 26 -3.69 5.55 -8.36
CA SER A 26 -3.06 4.31 -7.92
C SER A 26 -2.98 4.26 -6.39
N PRO A 27 -2.84 3.05 -5.80
CA PRO A 27 -2.56 2.89 -4.37
C PRO A 27 -1.35 3.70 -3.89
N GLN A 28 -0.33 3.82 -4.73
CA GLN A 28 0.89 4.57 -4.44
C GLN A 28 0.64 6.09 -4.39
N GLU A 29 -0.18 6.62 -5.29
CA GLU A 29 -0.62 8.03 -5.21
C GLU A 29 -1.48 8.25 -3.96
N GLY A 30 -2.34 7.30 -3.59
CA GLY A 30 -3.08 7.33 -2.33
C GLY A 30 -2.18 7.49 -1.12
N LEU A 31 -1.16 6.65 -1.03
CA LEU A 31 -0.18 6.71 0.05
C LEU A 31 0.62 8.03 0.05
N ALA A 32 1.01 8.53 -1.13
CA ALA A 32 1.72 9.81 -1.26
C ALA A 32 0.86 11.01 -0.80
N ASN A 33 -0.45 10.93 -0.99
CA ASN A 33 -1.41 11.89 -0.45
C ASN A 33 -1.71 11.67 1.05
N GLY A 34 -1.04 10.72 1.72
CA GLY A 34 -1.26 10.43 3.15
C GLY A 34 -2.47 9.54 3.45
N ILE A 35 -3.07 8.92 2.44
CA ILE A 35 -4.22 8.03 2.61
C ILE A 35 -3.74 6.59 2.82
N VAL A 36 -4.09 6.02 3.98
CA VAL A 36 -3.81 4.62 4.31
C VAL A 36 -5.11 3.83 4.32
N TYR A 37 -5.10 2.66 3.68
CA TYR A 37 -6.24 1.75 3.66
C TYR A 37 -5.94 0.47 4.45
N ILE A 38 -6.86 0.11 5.34
CA ILE A 38 -6.89 -1.17 6.03
C ILE A 38 -8.08 -1.94 5.47
N SER A 39 -7.81 -3.11 4.86
CA SER A 39 -8.88 -3.94 4.30
C SER A 39 -9.83 -4.43 5.39
N GLU A 40 -11.11 -4.54 5.02
CA GLU A 40 -12.14 -5.20 5.83
C GLU A 40 -11.88 -6.71 5.94
N ASP A 41 -11.45 -7.33 4.84
CA ASP A 41 -11.00 -8.72 4.79
C ASP A 41 -9.47 -8.75 4.74
N ARG A 42 -8.85 -8.61 5.91
CA ARG A 42 -7.38 -8.64 6.02
C ARG A 42 -6.78 -9.99 5.62
N LYS A 43 -7.53 -11.10 5.74
CA LYS A 43 -7.00 -12.42 5.38
C LYS A 43 -6.90 -12.59 3.87
N ARG A 44 -7.89 -12.09 3.13
CA ARG A 44 -7.90 -12.17 1.67
C ARG A 44 -7.06 -11.08 1.01
N ASP A 45 -7.20 -9.83 1.45
CA ASP A 45 -6.67 -8.66 0.73
C ASP A 45 -5.47 -8.01 1.44
N GLY A 46 -5.22 -8.33 2.72
CA GLY A 46 -4.28 -7.58 3.57
C GLY A 46 -3.05 -8.36 4.03
N LEU A 47 -2.92 -9.64 3.68
CA LEU A 47 -1.85 -10.53 4.13
C LEU A 47 -1.41 -11.47 3.01
N VAL A 48 -0.13 -11.81 3.01
CA VAL A 48 0.41 -12.92 2.21
C VAL A 48 0.46 -14.15 3.11
N LEU A 49 -0.54 -15.04 3.00
CA LEU A 49 -0.73 -16.15 3.93
C LEU A 49 0.41 -17.19 3.94
N GLY A 50 1.20 -17.26 2.86
CA GLY A 50 2.37 -18.13 2.79
C GLY A 50 3.62 -17.56 3.47
N MET A 51 3.58 -16.30 3.91
CA MET A 51 4.68 -15.63 4.57
C MET A 51 4.49 -15.65 6.09
N SER A 52 5.59 -15.65 6.82
CA SER A 52 5.61 -15.42 8.26
C SER A 52 5.10 -14.02 8.61
N VAL A 53 4.83 -13.81 9.91
CA VAL A 53 4.50 -12.48 10.43
C VAL A 53 5.62 -11.48 10.13
N LYS A 54 6.88 -11.90 10.30
CA LYS A 54 8.06 -11.06 10.06
C LYS A 54 8.11 -10.56 8.62
N GLU A 55 7.96 -11.48 7.67
CA GLU A 55 7.97 -11.17 6.23
C GLU A 55 6.79 -10.28 5.82
N ASN A 56 5.59 -10.50 6.37
CA ASN A 56 4.45 -9.60 6.12
C ASN A 56 4.71 -8.18 6.63
N MET A 57 5.41 -8.03 7.75
CA MET A 57 5.75 -6.71 8.30
C MET A 57 6.86 -6.01 7.50
N SER A 58 7.93 -6.74 7.16
CA SER A 58 9.08 -6.22 6.42
C SER A 58 8.77 -5.87 4.96
N LEU A 59 7.76 -6.51 4.35
CA LEU A 59 7.38 -6.34 2.94
C LEU A 59 7.10 -4.88 2.55
N THR A 60 6.49 -4.10 3.45
CA THR A 60 6.22 -2.67 3.23
C THR A 60 7.49 -1.81 3.20
N ALA A 61 8.57 -2.34 3.76
CA ALA A 61 9.90 -1.73 3.85
C ALA A 61 10.95 -2.49 3.01
N LEU A 62 10.52 -3.33 2.05
CA LEU A 62 11.39 -4.25 1.31
C LEU A 62 12.62 -3.57 0.67
N ARG A 63 12.48 -2.30 0.26
CA ARG A 63 13.57 -1.49 -0.30
C ARG A 63 14.80 -1.36 0.63
N TYR A 64 14.61 -1.42 1.95
CA TYR A 64 15.68 -1.30 2.93
C TYR A 64 16.47 -2.60 3.09
N PHE A 65 15.83 -3.73 2.79
CA PHE A 65 16.40 -5.07 2.91
C PHE A 65 16.89 -5.65 1.57
N SER A 66 16.51 -5.01 0.46
CA SER A 66 16.87 -5.44 -0.90
C SER A 66 18.20 -4.85 -1.35
N ARG A 67 19.02 -5.68 -2.01
CA ARG A 67 20.29 -5.25 -2.60
C ARG A 67 20.13 -4.84 -4.06
N ALA A 68 21.11 -4.10 -4.59
CA ALA A 68 21.23 -3.83 -6.02
C ALA A 68 21.26 -5.19 -6.78
N GLY A 69 20.24 -5.46 -7.58
CA GLY A 69 20.03 -6.76 -8.25
C GLY A 69 18.83 -7.57 -7.76
N GLY A 70 18.07 -7.08 -6.76
CA GLY A 70 16.80 -7.68 -6.34
C GLY A 70 16.94 -8.89 -5.40
N SER A 71 18.14 -9.16 -4.88
CA SER A 71 18.35 -10.20 -3.87
C SER A 71 17.97 -9.69 -2.48
N LEU A 72 17.28 -10.53 -1.71
CA LEU A 72 16.91 -10.31 -0.31
C LEU A 72 17.71 -11.25 0.60
N LYS A 73 18.15 -10.76 1.76
CA LYS A 73 18.66 -11.61 2.83
C LYS A 73 17.67 -11.60 3.98
N HIS A 74 16.96 -12.70 4.18
CA HIS A 74 15.93 -12.82 5.22
C HIS A 74 16.44 -12.63 6.66
N ALA A 75 17.76 -12.70 6.87
CA ALA A 75 18.38 -12.38 8.16
C ALA A 75 18.39 -10.86 8.46
N ASP A 76 18.28 -10.02 7.43
CA ASP A 76 18.35 -8.55 7.54
C ASP A 76 16.95 -7.92 7.74
N GLU A 77 15.87 -8.69 7.54
CA GLU A 77 14.46 -8.35 7.85
C GLU A 77 14.14 -8.46 9.34
#